data_AF-A0A543FUM7-F1
#
_entry.id   AF-A0A543FUM7-F1
#
_cell.length_a   1.000
_cell.length_b   1.000
_cell.length_c   1.000
_cell.angle_alpha   90.00
_cell.angle_beta   90.00
_cell.angle_gamma   90.00
#
_symmetry.space_group_name_H-M   'P 1'
#
loop_
_entity.id
_entity.type
_entity.pdbx_description
1 polymer ?
#
loop_
_entity_poly.entity_id
_entity_poly.type
_entity_poly.pdbx_seq_one_letter_code
_entity_poly.pdbx_strand_id
1 'polypeptide(L)' 'MNEEERAAYRAFVRENHPDRGGDPEVFVAGIARFREAGIVEDDLRYDAPVEVVRPLPFPVRVGVALIRTWHRRRNQRVL' A
#
# COMPACT_ATOMS: atom_id res chain seq x y z
N MET A 1 -19.35 -0.11 -7.07
CA MET A 1 -19.33 -0.17 -5.60
C MET A 1 -20.28 0.90 -5.06
N ASN A 2 -21.29 0.48 -4.30
CA ASN A 2 -22.27 1.39 -3.70
C ASN A 2 -21.69 2.04 -2.41
N GLU A 3 -22.18 3.21 -2.02
CA GLU A 3 -21.69 3.93 -0.85
C GLU A 3 -22.05 3.23 0.48
N GLU A 4 -23.17 2.52 0.50
CA GLU A 4 -23.62 1.69 1.61
C GLU A 4 -22.68 0.52 1.88
N GLU A 5 -22.19 -0.15 0.82
CA GLU A 5 -21.24 -1.25 0.91
C GLU A 5 -19.88 -0.76 1.46
N ARG A 6 -19.43 0.43 1.01
CA ARG A 6 -18.24 1.11 1.55
C ARG A 6 -18.42 1.44 3.04
N ALA A 7 -19.61 1.90 3.44
CA ALA A 7 -19.91 2.20 4.82
C ALA A 7 -19.90 0.93 5.70
N ALA A 8 -20.53 -0.14 5.24
CA ALA A 8 -20.53 -1.44 5.91
C ALA A 8 -19.11 -2.01 6.08
N TYR A 9 -18.30 -1.95 5.03
CA TYR A 9 -16.89 -2.36 5.09
C TYR A 9 -16.10 -1.56 6.15
N ARG A 10 -16.23 -0.23 6.15
CA ARG A 10 -15.53 0.63 7.13
C ARG A 10 -16.00 0.38 8.57
N ALA A 11 -17.29 0.12 8.77
CA ALA A 11 -17.82 -0.24 10.09
C ALA A 11 -17.23 -1.57 10.57
N PHE A 12 -17.21 -2.59 9.71
CA PHE A 12 -16.59 -3.89 10.01
C PHE A 12 -15.11 -3.75 10.40
N VAL A 13 -14.34 -3.01 9.59
CA VAL A 13 -12.90 -2.80 9.83
C VAL A 13 -12.66 -2.08 11.15
N ARG A 14 -13.49 -1.10 11.49
CA ARG A 14 -13.35 -0.35 12.74
C ARG A 14 -13.61 -1.21 13.97
N GLU A 15 -14.64 -2.05 13.91
CA GLU A 15 -15.10 -2.91 15.01
C GLU A 15 -14.13 -4.07 15.27
N ASN A 16 -13.66 -4.74 14.21
CA ASN A 16 -12.88 -5.98 14.30
C ASN A 16 -11.36 -5.76 14.18
N HIS A 17 -10.88 -4.51 14.26
CA HIS A 17 -9.48 -4.21 13.99
C HIS A 17 -8.54 -4.88 15.01
N PRO A 18 -7.50 -5.62 14.57
CA PRO A 18 -6.56 -6.28 15.49
C PRO A 18 -5.81 -5.28 16.39
N ASP A 19 -5.42 -4.11 15.88
CA ASP A 19 -4.78 -3.06 16.71
C ASP A 19 -5.71 -2.46 17.79
N ARG A 20 -7.02 -2.72 17.73
CA ARG A 20 -7.99 -2.34 18.79
C ARG A 20 -8.29 -3.51 19.75
N GLY A 21 -7.62 -4.64 19.59
CA GLY A 21 -7.89 -5.87 20.34
C GLY A 21 -8.94 -6.79 19.70
N GLY A 22 -9.31 -6.55 18.43
CA GLY A 22 -10.14 -7.48 17.66
C GLY A 22 -9.39 -8.77 17.32
N ASP A 23 -10.12 -9.84 17.05
CA ASP A 23 -9.55 -11.13 16.69
C ASP A 23 -8.98 -11.09 15.25
N PRO A 24 -7.66 -11.32 15.05
CA PRO A 24 -7.04 -11.34 13.72
C PRO A 24 -7.69 -12.34 12.76
N GLU A 25 -8.11 -13.52 13.24
CA GLU A 25 -8.69 -14.57 12.39
C GLU A 25 -10.07 -14.16 11.88
N VAL A 26 -10.89 -13.57 12.76
CA VAL A 26 -12.20 -13.01 12.40
C VAL A 26 -12.06 -11.87 11.41
N PHE A 27 -11.05 -11.02 11.61
CA PHE A 27 -10.74 -9.92 10.69
C PHE A 27 -10.37 -10.45 9.30
N VAL A 28 -9.42 -11.38 9.20
CA VAL A 28 -8.98 -11.97 7.92
C VAL A 28 -10.14 -12.67 7.21
N ALA A 29 -10.92 -13.48 7.92
CA ALA A 29 -12.09 -14.15 7.37
C ALA A 29 -13.15 -13.17 6.86
N GLY A 30 -13.37 -12.06 7.56
CA GLY A 30 -14.28 -11.02 7.13
C GLY A 30 -13.77 -10.24 5.90
N ILE A 31 -12.48 -9.89 5.86
CA ILE A 31 -11.86 -9.24 4.70
C ILE A 31 -11.97 -10.15 3.46
N ALA A 32 -11.76 -11.46 3.58
CA ALA A 32 -11.92 -12.41 2.48
C ALA A 32 -13.34 -12.36 1.88
N ARG A 33 -14.38 -12.30 2.72
CA ARG A 33 -15.78 -12.17 2.27
C ARG A 33 -16.03 -10.86 1.51
N PHE A 34 -15.46 -9.75 1.98
CA PHE A 34 -15.58 -8.47 1.27
C PHE A 34 -14.81 -8.46 -0.05
N ARG A 35 -13.70 -9.20 -0.16
CA ARG A 35 -12.98 -9.39 -1.42
C ARG A 35 -13.80 -10.23 -2.42
N GLU A 36 -14.38 -11.33 -1.99
CA GLU A 36 -15.28 -12.16 -2.82
C GLU A 36 -16.51 -11.38 -3.32
N ALA A 37 -17.04 -10.49 -2.48
CA ALA A 37 -18.13 -9.58 -2.85
C ALA A 37 -17.71 -8.44 -3.80
N GLY A 38 -16.44 -8.33 -4.18
CA GLY A 38 -15.93 -7.25 -5.04
C GLY A 38 -15.95 -5.87 -4.38
N ILE A 39 -16.03 -5.82 -3.05
CA ILE A 39 -16.08 -4.59 -2.25
C ILE A 39 -14.66 -4.05 -2.03
N VAL A 40 -13.67 -4.93 -1.89
CA VAL A 40 -12.25 -4.53 -1.84
C VAL A 40 -11.71 -4.56 -3.27
N GLU A 41 -11.26 -3.42 -3.78
CA GLU A 41 -10.52 -3.37 -5.04
C GLU A 41 -9.18 -4.09 -4.86
N ASP A 42 -8.98 -5.15 -5.63
CA ASP A 42 -7.70 -5.85 -5.73
C ASP A 42 -6.77 -5.00 -6.59
N ASP A 43 -6.22 -3.98 -5.95
CA ASP A 43 -5.33 -3.05 -6.60
C ASP A 43 -3.92 -3.64 -6.66
N LEU A 44 -3.62 -4.24 -7.81
CA LEU A 44 -2.37 -4.93 -8.11
C LEU A 44 -1.11 -4.09 -7.81
N ARG A 45 -1.21 -2.76 -7.67
CA ARG A 45 -0.08 -1.92 -7.24
C ARG A 45 0.42 -2.28 -5.84
N TYR A 46 -0.43 -2.90 -5.01
CA TYR A 46 -0.12 -3.28 -3.63
C TYR A 46 0.24 -4.76 -3.45
N ASP A 47 0.11 -5.58 -4.49
CA ASP A 47 0.51 -7.00 -4.48
C ASP A 47 2.00 -7.21 -4.81
N ALA A 48 2.75 -6.13 -5.01
CA ALA A 48 4.18 -6.20 -5.21
C ALA A 48 4.87 -6.84 -3.98
N PRO A 49 5.80 -7.80 -4.17
CA PRO A 49 6.54 -8.40 -3.07
C PRO A 49 7.20 -7.34 -2.19
N VAL A 50 7.01 -7.42 -0.87
CA VAL A 50 7.69 -6.54 0.09
C VAL A 50 9.15 -6.97 0.24
N GLU A 51 10.05 -6.27 -0.46
CA GLU A 51 11.48 -6.47 -0.35
C GLU A 51 12.08 -5.57 0.74
N VAL A 52 12.52 -6.16 1.86
CA VAL A 52 13.22 -5.42 2.92
C VAL A 52 14.67 -5.16 2.49
N VAL A 53 14.90 -4.02 1.84
CA VAL A 53 16.24 -3.59 1.44
C VAL A 53 16.96 -2.93 2.62
N ARG A 54 18.22 -3.32 2.85
CA ARG A 54 19.08 -2.58 3.78
C ARG A 54 19.32 -1.17 3.21
N PRO A 55 19.22 -0.12 4.03
CA PRO A 55 19.49 1.23 3.55
C PRO A 55 20.92 1.29 3.03
N LEU A 56 21.09 1.87 1.83
CA LEU A 56 22.41 2.13 1.27
C LEU A 56 23.23 2.98 2.26
N PRO A 57 24.54 2.75 2.40
CA PRO A 57 25.41 3.60 3.21
C PRO A 57 25.26 5.07 2.81
N PHE A 58 25.35 5.99 3.78
CA PHE A 58 25.22 7.44 3.56
C PHE A 58 25.94 7.97 2.31
N PRO A 59 27.22 7.67 2.05
CA PRO A 59 27.91 8.18 0.86
C PRO A 59 27.27 7.71 -0.45
N VAL A 60 26.77 6.46 -0.50
CA VAL A 60 26.11 5.92 -1.69
C VAL A 60 24.78 6.64 -1.94
N ARG A 61 24.02 6.94 -0.88
CA ARG A 61 22.77 7.71 -1.00
C ARG A 61 23.01 9.12 -1.57
N VAL A 62 24.07 9.79 -1.12
CA VAL A 62 24.47 11.11 -1.66
C VAL A 62 24.83 11.00 -3.15
N GLY A 63 25.62 10.00 -3.53
CA GLY A 63 25.96 9.74 -4.93
C GLY A 63 24.73 9.51 -5.81
N VAL A 64 23.81 8.64 -5.37
CA VAL A 64 22.55 8.37 -6.07
C VAL A 64 21.70 9.65 -6.21
N ALA A 65 21.61 10.46 -5.15
CA ALA A 65 20.87 11.72 -5.19
C ALA A 65 21.46 12.73 -6.19
N LEU A 66 22.79 12.82 -6.27
CA LEU A 66 23.48 13.68 -7.24
C LEU A 66 23.21 13.21 -8.68
N ILE A 67 23.36 11.90 -8.94
CA ILE A 67 23.07 11.32 -10.26
C ILE A 67 21.61 11.57 -10.66
N ARG A 68 20.66 11.33 -9.75
CA ARG A 68 19.23 11.57 -9.99
C ARG A 68 18.94 13.03 -10.29
N THR A 69 19.60 13.95 -9.58
CA THR A 69 19.46 15.40 -9.80
C THR A 69 20.01 15.83 -11.16
N TRP A 70 21.15 15.28 -11.54
CA TRP A 70 21.77 15.55 -12.83
C TRP A 70 20.95 14.97 -14.00
N HIS A 71 20.48 13.73 -13.88
CA HIS A 71 19.56 13.14 -14.85
C HIS A 71 18.28 13.96 -14.99
N ARG A 72 17.68 14.41 -13.88
CA ARG A 72 16.47 15.24 -13.92
C ARG A 72 16.69 16.56 -14.66
N ARG A 73 17.84 17.21 -14.48
CA ARG A 73 18.20 18.42 -15.23
C ARG A 73 18.48 18.14 -16.71
N ARG A 74 19.08 17.00 -17.04
CA ARG A 74 19.35 16.61 -18.43
C ARG A 74 18.09 16.18 -19.20
N ASN A 75 17.14 15.53 -18.54
CA ASN A 75 15.89 15.06 -19.17
C ASN A 75 14.82 16.14 -19.39
N GLN A 76 15.11 17.42 -19.09
CA GLN A 76 14.22 18.54 -19.45
C GLN A 76 14.33 18.97 -20.93
N ARG A 77 14.98 18.17 -21.78
CA ARG A 77 15.25 18.48 -23.20
C ARG A 77 14.55 17.57 -24.21
N VAL A 78 13.38 17.02 -23.87
CA VAL A 78 12.50 16.39 -24.86
C VAL A 78 11.13 17.07 -24.76
N LEU A 79 10.97 18.12 -25.57
CA LEU A 79 9.69 18.61 -26.09
C LEU A 79 9.33 17.77 -27.30
#